data_AF-A0AAW0Y9T7-F1
#
_entry.id   AF-A0AAW0Y9T7-F1
#
_cell.length_a   1.000
_cell.length_b   1.000
_cell.length_c   1.000
_cell.angle_alpha   90.00
_cell.angle_beta   90.00
_cell.angle_gamma   90.00
#
_symmetry.space_group_name_H-M   'P 1'
#
loop_
_entity.id
_entity.type
_entity.pdbx_description
1 polymer ?
#
loop_
_entity_poly.entity_id
_entity_poly.type
_entity_poly.pdbx_seq_one_letter_code
_entity_poly.pdbx_strand_id
1 'polypeptide(L)'
;MEVAVSPNSNLSHLTRQSRHASLSDFHWLGRHHNEHTTHSIKTEQAVEEIDLEERAATSGRERRALMKGLLGWETLLEDLSDSFFTPAQSQLTGHERLAWDNYYRYSSISSFARKLAQQHRTVECLQLGHTAEGRPLLALIIATDAIRMARAYTREVLSARRHQVKARTMQKNLQEYMTSDELSVETLIKRSEKGRKEKGHWVQGNIKEETDMAHSDVAQRQMTSLKFSRKKSKMRKPERLRQRQTLKVEEGSKRKLRKKVVEQKKADKWSLRKKRVMSKTQNGETRAKGRSGGKLRDKAKDISRSKLRKEAGRSKPVILIEAGAHAREWTSSAVATYLAQQLADTGKLLLKHVTFIIAPATNPDGYEYSITSDPLWRKNRRNVSNTGCVGVDLNRNWETAWVTGAGASDEPCSYLYRGPSAFSEVETRSLADLARTFRKRLKFFISLHSYGEYVLYPWSFTKNSTAKANRLKSMAKKITSRLNEKNTAHFTYGQSSHMMYLASGTADDYMYSLGVPFAYTIELPKDSFSLPPRDILPLAEQLWDTIVCTAGEIARSTHAKSFCMKRIVKIRGHGNQTVMAWVHKKVPLAQAHQLLRERYSARMASVRGAEV
;
A
#
# COMPACT_ATOMS: atom_id res chain seq x y z
N MET A 1 11.68 9.89 21.52
CA MET A 1 10.34 9.28 21.43
C MET A 1 9.37 10.41 21.74
N GLU A 2 8.69 10.96 20.74
CA GLU A 2 7.74 12.05 20.95
C GLU A 2 6.43 11.48 21.49
N VAL A 3 6.04 11.92 22.69
CA VAL A 3 4.71 11.74 23.24
C VAL A 3 4.03 13.10 23.11
N ALA A 4 3.00 13.17 22.28
CA ALA A 4 2.17 14.37 22.15
C ALA A 4 0.79 14.05 22.74
N VAL A 5 0.39 14.78 23.77
CA VAL A 5 -0.92 14.67 24.43
C VAL A 5 -1.81 15.78 23.88
N SER A 6 -3.00 15.42 23.42
CA SER A 6 -3.98 16.35 22.82
C SER A 6 -4.80 17.08 23.90
N PRO A 7 -5.04 18.42 23.83
CA PRO A 7 -5.63 19.17 24.95
C PRO A 7 -7.16 19.14 25.04
N ASN A 8 -7.89 18.54 24.09
CA ASN A 8 -9.36 18.65 24.06
C ASN A 8 -10.04 17.29 23.97
N SER A 9 -10.35 16.73 25.14
CA SER A 9 -11.51 15.84 25.26
C SER A 9 -12.20 16.09 26.59
N ASN A 10 -13.51 16.31 26.54
CA ASN A 10 -14.36 16.55 27.70
C ASN A 10 -14.04 15.58 28.85
N LEU A 11 -13.70 16.17 30.01
CA LEU A 11 -13.17 15.50 31.21
C LEU A 11 -14.14 14.52 31.91
N SER A 12 -15.33 14.27 31.37
CA SER A 12 -16.28 13.31 31.97
C SER A 12 -16.12 11.85 31.48
N HIS A 13 -15.29 11.57 30.46
CA HIS A 13 -15.09 10.20 29.96
C HIS A 13 -13.63 9.69 29.95
N LEU A 14 -12.67 10.46 30.49
CA LEU A 14 -11.23 10.18 30.40
C LEU A 14 -10.57 9.51 31.62
N THR A 15 -11.32 9.10 32.64
CA THR A 15 -10.72 8.54 33.86
C THR A 15 -10.06 7.17 33.70
N ARG A 16 -10.01 6.59 32.49
CA ARG A 16 -9.31 5.32 32.19
C ARG A 16 -8.19 5.38 31.17
N GLN A 17 -8.13 6.39 30.30
CA GLN A 17 -7.10 6.46 29.24
C GLN A 17 -5.70 6.86 29.75
N SER A 18 -5.61 7.57 30.88
CA SER A 18 -4.34 8.07 31.43
C SER A 18 -3.77 7.23 32.59
N ARG A 19 -4.47 6.18 33.06
CA ARG A 19 -4.03 5.38 34.23
C ARG A 19 -3.22 4.13 33.90
N HIS A 20 -3.02 3.79 32.62
CA HIS A 20 -2.29 2.58 32.22
C HIS A 20 -1.22 2.81 31.14
N ALA A 21 -0.50 3.93 31.20
CA ALA A 21 0.89 3.91 30.77
C ALA A 21 1.69 3.19 31.87
N SER A 22 1.71 1.85 31.85
CA SER A 22 2.55 1.10 32.77
C SER A 22 4.02 1.38 32.44
N LEU A 23 4.81 1.54 33.50
CA LEU A 23 6.27 1.66 33.53
C LEU A 23 7.06 0.57 32.74
N SER A 24 6.38 -0.34 32.05
CA SER A 24 6.96 -1.35 31.17
C SER A 24 7.54 -0.79 29.87
N ASP A 25 7.14 0.41 29.45
CA ASP A 25 7.62 1.03 28.20
C ASP A 25 8.95 1.80 28.34
N PHE A 26 9.55 1.81 29.54
CA PHE A 26 10.73 2.63 29.89
C PHE A 26 12.01 1.85 30.23
N HIS A 27 12.09 0.54 29.99
CA HIS A 27 13.32 -0.22 30.27
C HIS A 27 14.35 -0.15 29.13
N TRP A 28 15.08 0.98 29.05
CA TRP A 28 16.52 0.96 28.72
C TRP A 28 17.19 2.29 29.08
N LEU A 29 17.74 2.38 30.30
CA LEU A 29 19.02 2.97 30.71
C LEU A 29 19.00 3.15 32.22
N GLY A 30 19.78 2.34 32.94
CA GLY A 30 20.01 2.53 34.37
C GLY A 30 21.42 3.06 34.62
N ARG A 31 21.54 4.15 35.38
CA ARG A 31 22.28 4.15 36.66
C ARG A 31 22.20 5.49 37.41
N HIS A 32 21.98 5.35 38.72
CA HIS A 32 22.39 6.16 39.87
C HIS A 32 21.47 7.22 40.51
N HIS A 33 21.07 6.84 41.74
CA HIS A 33 20.98 7.57 43.02
C HIS A 33 19.77 8.46 43.38
N ASN A 34 19.09 8.01 44.46
CA ASN A 34 18.71 8.69 45.72
C ASN A 34 18.66 10.23 45.69
N GLU A 35 17.68 10.93 46.28
CA GLU A 35 17.13 10.73 47.62
C GLU A 35 15.89 11.63 47.88
N HIS A 36 15.31 11.43 49.05
CA HIS A 36 14.06 11.96 49.61
C HIS A 36 13.86 13.48 49.62
N THR A 37 12.61 13.97 49.57
CA THR A 37 11.93 14.60 50.73
C THR A 37 10.50 15.07 50.46
N THR A 38 9.71 14.92 51.52
CA THR A 38 8.30 15.24 51.80
C THR A 38 8.05 16.72 52.09
N HIS A 39 6.83 17.24 51.83
CA HIS A 39 5.95 17.94 52.80
C HIS A 39 4.65 18.46 52.14
N SER A 40 3.75 19.02 52.96
CA SER A 40 2.31 18.74 53.02
C SER A 40 1.44 20.02 52.97
N ILE A 41 0.27 19.92 52.30
CA ILE A 41 -1.07 20.49 52.62
C ILE A 41 -1.24 22.04 52.70
N LYS A 42 -2.15 22.63 51.90
CA LYS A 42 -3.45 23.23 52.33
C LYS A 42 -4.16 24.03 51.20
N THR A 43 -5.43 23.64 50.95
CA THR A 43 -6.68 24.41 50.66
C THR A 43 -6.61 25.61 49.69
N GLU A 44 -7.44 25.86 48.69
CA GLU A 44 -8.82 25.52 48.25
C GLU A 44 -9.36 26.86 47.71
N GLN A 45 -9.53 27.00 46.37
CA GLN A 45 -10.40 27.94 45.61
C GLN A 45 -9.75 28.32 44.27
N ALA A 46 -10.21 27.71 43.17
CA ALA A 46 -10.22 28.29 41.81
C ALA A 46 -10.72 27.23 40.81
N VAL A 47 -11.97 27.25 40.37
CA VAL A 47 -12.49 26.27 39.38
C VAL A 47 -12.32 26.73 37.93
N GLU A 48 -11.69 27.88 37.67
CA GLU A 48 -11.33 28.33 36.30
C GLU A 48 -9.82 28.50 36.05
N GLU A 49 -8.99 28.34 37.08
CA GLU A 49 -7.51 28.39 36.96
C GLU A 49 -6.89 26.98 36.86
N ILE A 50 -7.68 25.94 37.21
CA ILE A 50 -7.26 24.53 37.25
C ILE A 50 -6.93 23.96 35.86
N ASP A 51 -7.53 24.42 34.77
CA ASP A 51 -7.28 23.82 33.43
C ASP A 51 -5.93 24.29 32.83
N LEU A 52 -5.50 25.52 33.13
CA LEU A 52 -4.17 26.02 32.74
C LEU A 52 -3.07 25.50 33.69
N GLU A 53 -3.34 25.46 34.99
CA GLU A 53 -2.42 24.87 35.95
C GLU A 53 -2.30 23.34 35.81
N GLU A 54 -3.36 22.59 35.47
CA GLU A 54 -3.25 21.15 35.21
C GLU A 54 -2.47 20.86 33.93
N ARG A 55 -2.61 21.66 32.87
CA ARG A 55 -1.80 21.52 31.64
C ARG A 55 -0.32 21.83 31.90
N ALA A 56 -0.04 22.88 32.67
CA ALA A 56 1.31 23.21 33.14
C ALA A 56 1.84 22.17 34.15
N ALA A 57 0.97 21.57 34.97
CA ALA A 57 1.33 20.57 35.97
C ALA A 57 1.53 19.19 35.37
N THR A 58 0.84 18.83 34.28
CA THR A 58 1.02 17.55 33.56
C THR A 58 2.33 17.58 32.78
N SER A 59 2.57 18.65 32.00
CA SER A 59 3.85 18.90 31.35
C SER A 59 4.99 19.07 32.36
N GLY A 60 4.74 19.73 33.49
CA GLY A 60 5.68 19.84 34.60
C GLY A 60 5.96 18.49 35.29
N ARG A 61 4.96 17.61 35.45
CA ARG A 61 5.11 16.29 36.08
C ARG A 61 5.87 15.33 35.16
N GLU A 62 5.61 15.39 33.86
CA GLU A 62 6.35 14.65 32.82
C GLU A 62 7.79 15.15 32.70
N ARG A 63 8.02 16.47 32.62
CA ARG A 63 9.36 17.07 32.66
C ARG A 63 10.10 16.68 33.93
N ARG A 64 9.43 16.72 35.09
CA ARG A 64 10.00 16.24 36.37
C ARG A 64 10.32 14.75 36.33
N ALA A 65 9.49 13.92 35.70
CA ALA A 65 9.77 12.50 35.55
C ALA A 65 10.98 12.24 34.63
N LEU A 66 11.11 12.98 33.53
CA LEU A 66 12.28 12.93 32.64
C LEU A 66 13.57 13.38 33.35
N MET A 67 13.49 14.49 34.10
CA MET A 67 14.60 15.01 34.91
C MET A 67 15.01 14.02 36.00
N LYS A 68 14.04 13.41 36.70
CA LYS A 68 14.30 12.36 37.70
C LYS A 68 14.89 11.08 37.08
N GLY A 69 14.55 10.79 35.82
CA GLY A 69 15.10 9.67 35.07
C GLY A 69 16.52 9.89 34.54
N LEU A 70 17.12 11.08 34.76
CA LEU A 70 18.39 11.49 34.16
C LEU A 70 18.38 11.39 32.62
N LEU A 71 17.20 11.54 32.01
CA LEU A 71 17.04 11.52 30.56
C LEU A 71 17.20 12.94 30.02
N GLY A 72 18.12 13.13 29.07
CA GLY A 72 18.20 14.37 28.31
C GLY A 72 16.91 14.61 27.51
N TRP A 73 16.42 15.84 27.52
CA TRP A 73 15.23 16.24 26.78
C TRP A 73 15.40 17.67 26.24
N GLU A 74 14.68 17.97 25.16
CA GLU A 74 14.57 19.31 24.59
C GLU A 74 13.10 19.58 24.25
N THR A 75 12.66 20.84 24.37
CA THR A 75 11.33 21.25 23.92
C THR A 75 11.42 21.62 22.44
N LEU A 76 10.77 20.84 21.57
CA LEU A 76 10.75 21.10 20.13
C LEU A 76 9.66 22.12 19.75
N LEU A 77 8.52 22.09 20.45
CA LEU A 77 7.40 23.02 20.28
C LEU A 77 6.88 23.43 21.66
N GLU A 78 6.78 24.73 21.89
CA GLU A 78 6.29 25.29 23.15
C GLU A 78 4.76 25.35 23.18
N ASP A 79 4.13 25.62 22.03
CA ASP A 79 2.67 25.62 21.89
C ASP A 79 2.21 24.89 20.61
N LEU A 80 1.34 23.90 20.82
CA LEU A 80 0.67 23.13 19.78
C LEU A 80 -0.53 23.87 19.17
N SER A 81 -1.05 24.90 19.86
CA SER A 81 -2.23 25.66 19.45
C SER A 81 -1.94 26.75 18.41
N ASP A 82 -0.77 27.40 18.50
CA ASP A 82 -0.41 28.53 17.64
C ASP A 82 0.24 28.18 16.29
N SER A 83 0.69 26.95 16.05
CA SER A 83 1.71 26.73 14.99
C SER A 83 1.38 25.76 13.84
N PHE A 84 0.36 24.89 13.91
CA PHE A 84 0.22 23.81 12.89
C PHE A 84 -1.17 23.51 12.32
N PHE A 85 -2.28 23.88 12.99
CA PHE A 85 -3.60 23.32 12.64
C PHE A 85 -4.69 24.35 12.31
N THR A 86 -4.54 25.59 12.78
CA THR A 86 -5.52 26.69 12.65
C THR A 86 -5.76 27.22 11.22
N PRO A 87 -4.76 27.31 10.31
CA PRO A 87 -4.97 27.91 8.98
C PRO A 87 -5.83 27.08 8.00
N ALA A 88 -6.04 25.78 8.25
CA ALA A 88 -6.80 24.89 7.36
C ALA A 88 -8.32 24.92 7.60
N GLN A 89 -8.77 25.45 8.76
CA GLN A 89 -10.19 25.48 9.13
C GLN A 89 -10.93 26.73 8.62
N SER A 90 -10.22 27.84 8.33
CA SER A 90 -10.84 29.12 7.95
C SER A 90 -11.11 29.30 6.45
N GLN A 91 -10.74 28.34 5.59
CA GLN A 91 -11.01 28.35 4.13
C GLN A 91 -11.87 27.17 3.67
N LEU A 92 -12.86 26.79 4.47
CA LEU A 92 -13.88 25.80 4.09
C LEU A 92 -14.98 26.42 3.23
N THR A 93 -14.61 26.90 2.05
CA THR A 93 -15.56 27.11 0.95
C THR A 93 -15.30 26.03 -0.10
N GLY A 94 -16.37 25.50 -0.71
CA GLY A 94 -16.33 24.41 -1.68
C GLY A 94 -15.62 24.78 -2.98
N HIS A 95 -14.33 25.08 -2.92
CA HIS A 95 -13.53 25.33 -4.10
C HIS A 95 -13.35 24.02 -4.87
N GLU A 96 -13.81 24.02 -6.11
CA GLU A 96 -13.81 22.85 -6.98
C GLU A 96 -12.41 22.35 -7.37
N ARG A 97 -11.37 23.13 -7.06
CA ARG A 97 -9.98 22.90 -7.44
C ARG A 97 -9.10 22.97 -6.20
N LEU A 98 -8.33 21.92 -5.96
CA LEU A 98 -7.29 21.93 -4.94
C LEU A 98 -6.16 22.85 -5.38
N ALA A 99 -5.74 23.74 -4.48
CA ALA A 99 -4.51 24.50 -4.57
C ALA A 99 -3.53 23.87 -3.56
N TRP A 100 -2.34 23.49 -4.01
CA TRP A 100 -1.37 22.77 -3.16
C TRP A 100 -0.59 23.70 -2.24
N ASP A 101 -1.31 24.68 -1.71
CA ASP A 101 -0.92 25.71 -0.76
C ASP A 101 -1.85 25.72 0.46
N ASN A 102 -2.68 24.67 0.63
CA ASN A 102 -3.53 24.45 1.80
C ASN A 102 -3.85 22.95 1.99
N TYR A 103 -4.38 22.58 3.15
CA TYR A 103 -4.96 21.27 3.43
C TYR A 103 -6.48 21.31 3.25
N TYR A 104 -7.05 20.18 2.87
CA TYR A 104 -8.47 20.08 2.55
C TYR A 104 -9.14 18.94 3.28
N ARG A 105 -10.44 19.08 3.56
CA ARG A 105 -11.29 18.00 4.07
C ARG A 105 -11.34 16.83 3.11
N TYR A 106 -11.71 15.66 3.63
CA TYR A 106 -11.82 14.46 2.80
C TYR A 106 -12.88 14.63 1.69
N SER A 107 -13.96 15.37 1.96
CA SER A 107 -15.00 15.69 0.98
C SER A 107 -14.43 16.39 -0.26
N SER A 108 -13.51 17.34 -0.09
CA SER A 108 -12.82 18.04 -1.17
C SER A 108 -11.86 17.12 -1.93
N ILE A 109 -11.08 16.28 -1.23
CA ILE A 109 -10.18 15.28 -1.85
C ILE A 109 -11.00 14.28 -2.70
N SER A 110 -12.12 13.80 -2.17
CA SER A 110 -13.00 12.86 -2.88
C SER A 110 -13.67 13.50 -4.11
N SER A 111 -14.10 14.75 -3.99
CA SER A 111 -14.68 15.54 -5.08
C SER A 111 -13.65 15.80 -6.18
N PHE A 112 -12.43 16.20 -5.79
CA PHE A 112 -11.29 16.34 -6.68
C PHE A 112 -11.01 15.05 -7.48
N ALA A 113 -10.93 13.90 -6.80
CA ALA A 113 -10.66 12.62 -7.46
C ALA A 113 -11.72 12.27 -8.52
N ARG A 114 -13.00 12.50 -8.20
CA ARG A 114 -14.11 12.27 -9.15
C ARG A 114 -14.07 13.25 -10.33
N LYS A 115 -13.85 14.53 -10.07
CA LYS A 115 -13.76 15.57 -11.13
C LYS A 115 -12.58 15.34 -12.05
N LEU A 116 -11.42 14.95 -11.51
CA LEU A 116 -10.24 14.62 -12.31
C LEU A 116 -10.51 13.47 -13.29
N ALA A 117 -11.26 12.44 -12.85
CA ALA A 117 -11.68 11.34 -13.73
C ALA A 117 -12.67 11.80 -14.82
N GLN A 118 -13.60 12.71 -14.48
CA GLN A 118 -14.54 13.27 -15.46
C GLN A 118 -13.84 14.14 -16.52
N GLN A 119 -12.83 14.91 -16.11
CA GLN A 119 -12.10 15.84 -16.98
C GLN A 119 -11.09 15.15 -17.89
N HIS A 120 -10.55 13.99 -17.49
CA HIS A 120 -9.47 13.33 -18.22
C HIS A 120 -9.83 11.89 -18.58
N ARG A 121 -9.94 11.59 -19.89
CA ARG A 121 -10.14 10.21 -20.41
C ARG A 121 -9.07 9.19 -20.01
N THR A 122 -7.92 9.66 -19.52
CA THR A 122 -6.82 8.81 -19.03
C THR A 122 -6.89 8.55 -17.53
N VAL A 123 -7.94 9.01 -16.83
CA VAL A 123 -8.11 8.88 -15.40
C VAL A 123 -9.42 8.16 -15.11
N GLU A 124 -9.40 7.17 -14.23
CA GLU A 124 -10.58 6.53 -13.68
C GLU A 124 -10.53 6.56 -12.16
N CYS A 125 -11.64 6.96 -11.53
CA CYS A 125 -11.78 6.97 -10.08
C CYS A 125 -12.45 5.66 -9.63
N LEU A 126 -11.67 4.79 -8.99
CA LEU A 126 -12.14 3.56 -8.39
C LEU A 126 -12.60 3.80 -6.96
N GLN A 127 -13.80 3.32 -6.64
CA GLN A 127 -14.22 3.12 -5.27
C GLN A 127 -13.89 1.70 -4.83
N LEU A 128 -12.95 1.57 -3.91
CA LEU A 128 -12.43 0.29 -3.43
C LEU A 128 -13.35 -0.34 -2.36
N GLY A 129 -14.02 0.49 -1.57
CA GLY A 129 -14.91 0.10 -0.49
C GLY A 129 -15.51 1.30 0.25
N HIS A 130 -16.05 1.06 1.44
CA HIS A 130 -16.43 2.09 2.39
C HIS A 130 -15.71 1.83 3.71
N THR A 131 -15.31 2.89 4.40
CA THR A 131 -14.69 2.85 5.73
C THR A 131 -15.71 2.50 6.83
N ALA A 132 -15.26 2.43 8.08
CA ALA A 132 -16.12 2.13 9.23
C ALA A 132 -17.25 3.16 9.43
N GLU A 133 -16.98 4.44 9.15
CA GLU A 133 -17.97 5.52 9.20
C GLU A 133 -18.65 5.77 7.84
N GLY A 134 -18.46 4.88 6.85
CA GLY A 134 -19.19 4.91 5.58
C GLY A 134 -18.61 5.84 4.51
N ARG A 135 -17.43 6.45 4.71
CA ARG A 135 -16.77 7.25 3.66
C ARG A 135 -16.25 6.36 2.54
N PRO A 136 -16.34 6.79 1.26
CA PRO A 136 -15.85 5.99 0.15
C PRO A 136 -14.32 5.91 0.19
N LEU A 137 -13.73 4.72 0.06
CA LEU A 137 -12.28 4.57 -0.12
C LEU A 137 -11.94 4.65 -1.61
N LEU A 138 -11.10 5.60 -2.02
CA LEU A 138 -10.88 5.93 -3.42
C LEU A 138 -9.43 5.67 -3.89
N ALA A 139 -9.28 5.27 -5.16
CA ALA A 139 -8.01 5.25 -5.86
C ALA A 139 -8.17 5.70 -7.32
N LEU A 140 -7.22 6.47 -7.82
CA LEU A 140 -7.17 6.97 -9.19
C LEU A 140 -6.27 6.06 -10.04
N ILE A 141 -6.84 5.42 -11.06
CA ILE A 141 -6.05 4.79 -12.13
C ILE A 141 -5.75 5.84 -13.18
N ILE A 142 -4.47 6.14 -13.40
CA ILE A 142 -4.02 7.08 -14.42
C ILE A 142 -3.23 6.31 -15.48
N ALA A 143 -3.86 6.10 -16.63
CA ALA A 143 -3.36 5.25 -17.71
C ALA A 143 -4.01 5.59 -19.06
N THR A 144 -3.32 5.28 -20.17
CA THR A 144 -3.93 5.34 -21.51
C THR A 144 -5.11 4.37 -21.70
N ASP A 145 -5.28 3.41 -20.80
CA ASP A 145 -6.31 2.36 -20.83
C ASP A 145 -7.03 2.22 -19.47
N ALA A 146 -7.25 3.35 -18.79
CA ALA A 146 -7.76 3.41 -17.41
C ALA A 146 -9.08 2.65 -17.23
N ILE A 147 -10.09 2.86 -18.10
CA ILE A 147 -11.39 2.15 -18.07
C ILE A 147 -11.21 0.63 -18.08
N ARG A 148 -10.31 0.13 -18.94
CA ARG A 148 -10.07 -1.32 -19.06
C ARG A 148 -9.46 -1.88 -17.78
N MET A 149 -8.58 -1.13 -17.14
CA MET A 149 -7.96 -1.51 -15.87
C MET A 149 -8.97 -1.45 -14.72
N ALA A 150 -9.80 -0.42 -14.65
CA ALA A 150 -10.88 -0.31 -13.68
C ALA A 150 -11.83 -1.51 -13.77
N ARG A 151 -12.28 -1.86 -14.97
CA ARG A 151 -13.12 -3.06 -15.22
C ARG A 151 -12.42 -4.36 -14.83
N ALA A 152 -11.10 -4.47 -15.04
CA ALA A 152 -10.34 -5.65 -14.64
C ALA A 152 -10.34 -5.80 -13.11
N TYR A 153 -10.14 -4.71 -12.38
CA TYR A 153 -10.25 -4.70 -10.91
C TYR A 153 -11.65 -5.10 -10.43
N THR A 154 -12.70 -4.46 -10.96
CA THR A 154 -14.08 -4.78 -10.56
C THR A 154 -14.42 -6.25 -10.78
N ARG A 155 -14.02 -6.83 -11.92
CA ARG A 155 -14.23 -8.27 -12.19
C ARG A 155 -13.48 -9.17 -11.22
N GLU A 156 -12.22 -8.87 -10.94
CA GLU A 156 -11.39 -9.67 -10.03
C GLU A 156 -11.97 -9.66 -8.61
N VAL A 157 -12.32 -8.48 -8.10
CA VAL A 157 -12.89 -8.33 -6.75
C VAL A 157 -14.26 -8.98 -6.65
N LEU A 158 -15.14 -8.81 -7.64
CA LEU A 158 -16.44 -9.48 -7.65
C LEU A 158 -16.30 -11.01 -7.70
N SER A 159 -15.33 -11.52 -8.47
CA SER A 159 -15.01 -12.95 -8.49
C SER A 159 -14.54 -13.43 -7.11
N ALA A 160 -13.56 -12.75 -6.51
CA ALA A 160 -13.03 -13.10 -5.19
C ALA A 160 -14.12 -13.10 -4.11
N ARG A 161 -15.00 -12.09 -4.11
CA ARG A 161 -16.15 -12.02 -3.18
C ARG A 161 -17.12 -13.19 -3.36
N ARG A 162 -17.43 -13.59 -4.61
CA ARG A 162 -18.28 -14.77 -4.88
C ARG A 162 -17.65 -16.04 -4.32
N HIS A 163 -16.34 -16.23 -4.49
CA HIS A 163 -15.63 -17.38 -3.94
C HIS A 163 -15.62 -17.36 -2.41
N GLN A 164 -15.45 -16.19 -1.78
CA GLN A 164 -15.47 -16.06 -0.32
C GLN A 164 -16.85 -16.34 0.27
N VAL A 165 -17.93 -15.88 -0.38
CA VAL A 165 -19.31 -16.20 0.03
C VAL A 165 -19.54 -17.71 -0.06
N LYS A 166 -19.19 -18.35 -1.19
CA LYS A 166 -19.29 -19.81 -1.33
C LYS A 166 -18.53 -20.56 -0.24
N ALA A 167 -17.30 -20.13 0.06
CA ALA A 167 -16.49 -20.75 1.11
C ALA A 167 -17.11 -20.59 2.51
N ARG A 168 -17.67 -19.41 2.83
CA ARG A 168 -18.37 -19.18 4.09
C ARG A 168 -19.66 -20.00 4.20
N THR A 169 -20.44 -20.10 3.12
CA THR A 169 -21.63 -20.97 3.08
C THR A 169 -21.23 -22.42 3.30
N MET A 170 -20.17 -22.89 2.63
CA MET A 170 -19.67 -24.26 2.83
C MET A 170 -19.20 -24.49 4.26
N GLN A 171 -18.50 -23.52 4.87
CA GLN A 171 -18.04 -23.61 6.25
C GLN A 171 -19.21 -23.59 7.25
N LYS A 172 -20.24 -22.77 7.02
CA LYS A 172 -21.46 -22.75 7.82
C LYS A 172 -22.21 -24.08 7.73
N ASN A 173 -22.38 -24.62 6.52
CA ASN A 173 -22.99 -25.93 6.31
C ASN A 173 -22.21 -27.05 6.99
N LEU A 174 -20.87 -27.03 6.92
CA LEU A 174 -19.99 -27.97 7.64
C LEU A 174 -20.13 -27.84 9.16
N GLN A 175 -20.26 -26.62 9.67
CA GLN A 175 -20.42 -26.37 11.10
C GLN A 175 -21.81 -26.80 11.61
N GLU A 176 -22.87 -26.54 10.84
CA GLU A 176 -24.23 -27.04 11.11
C GLU A 176 -24.29 -28.58 11.05
N TYR A 177 -23.57 -29.20 10.10
CA TYR A 177 -23.43 -30.65 9.99
C TYR A 177 -22.70 -31.25 11.21
N MET A 178 -21.63 -30.59 11.67
CA MET A 178 -20.90 -31.01 12.87
C MET A 178 -21.67 -30.82 14.19
N THR A 179 -22.64 -29.91 14.24
CA THR A 179 -23.49 -29.70 15.42
C THR A 179 -24.79 -30.51 15.40
N SER A 180 -25.14 -31.15 14.28
CA SER A 180 -26.39 -31.90 14.12
C SER A 180 -26.26 -33.42 14.28
N ASP A 181 -25.05 -33.97 14.29
CA ASP A 181 -24.82 -35.41 14.44
C ASP A 181 -24.26 -35.79 15.83
N GLU A 182 -25.15 -35.84 16.83
CA GLU A 182 -25.14 -36.91 17.86
C GLU A 182 -25.95 -38.12 17.35
N LEU A 183 -25.79 -38.47 16.07
CA LEU A 183 -26.37 -39.67 15.47
C LEU A 183 -25.23 -40.63 15.12
N SER A 184 -25.30 -41.83 15.70
CA SER A 184 -24.22 -42.82 15.61
C SER A 184 -23.86 -43.11 14.15
N VAL A 185 -22.55 -43.28 13.92
CA VAL A 185 -21.94 -43.62 12.62
C VAL A 185 -22.63 -44.83 11.94
N GLU A 186 -23.23 -45.74 12.71
CA GLU A 186 -24.02 -46.87 12.19
C GLU A 186 -25.31 -46.45 11.47
N THR A 187 -25.95 -45.35 11.89
CA THR A 187 -27.19 -44.85 11.28
C THR A 187 -26.92 -44.25 9.90
N LEU A 188 -25.75 -43.63 9.72
CA LEU A 188 -25.29 -43.05 8.46
C LEU A 188 -24.87 -44.11 7.44
N ILE A 189 -24.24 -45.21 7.89
CA ILE A 189 -23.91 -46.35 7.02
C ILE A 189 -25.19 -47.01 6.47
N LYS A 190 -26.20 -47.22 7.33
CA LYS A 190 -27.49 -47.80 6.91
C LYS A 190 -28.28 -46.91 5.95
N ARG A 191 -28.22 -45.57 6.08
CA ARG A 191 -28.87 -44.62 5.15
C ARG A 191 -28.13 -44.50 3.82
N SER A 192 -26.81 -44.53 3.84
CA SER A 192 -25.95 -44.56 2.65
C SER A 192 -26.22 -45.79 1.79
N GLU A 193 -26.34 -46.97 2.40
CA GLU A 193 -26.62 -48.22 1.69
C GLU A 193 -28.04 -48.29 1.13
N LYS A 194 -29.02 -47.70 1.82
CA LYS A 194 -30.41 -47.62 1.35
C LYS A 194 -30.55 -46.66 0.15
N GLY A 195 -29.89 -45.50 0.20
CA GLY A 195 -29.84 -44.54 -0.91
C GLY A 195 -29.07 -45.04 -2.14
N ARG A 196 -28.13 -45.99 -1.96
CA ARG A 196 -27.37 -46.62 -3.06
C ARG A 196 -28.15 -47.68 -3.82
N LYS A 197 -29.17 -48.28 -3.20
CA LYS A 197 -30.06 -49.26 -3.87
C LYS A 197 -31.20 -48.60 -4.65
N GLU A 198 -31.61 -47.39 -4.26
CA GLU A 198 -32.73 -46.67 -4.91
C GLU A 198 -32.31 -45.81 -6.11
N LYS A 199 -31.01 -45.55 -6.32
CA LYS A 199 -30.51 -44.75 -7.45
C LYS A 199 -29.57 -45.56 -8.33
N GLY A 200 -30.16 -46.43 -9.14
CA GLY A 200 -29.50 -46.95 -10.33
C GLY A 200 -29.35 -45.87 -11.40
N HIS A 201 -28.20 -45.87 -12.08
CA HIS A 201 -27.84 -45.16 -13.32
C HIS A 201 -27.10 -43.80 -13.22
N TRP A 202 -25.76 -43.92 -13.32
CA TRP A 202 -24.79 -43.19 -14.16
C TRP A 202 -24.88 -41.66 -14.34
N VAL A 203 -23.84 -40.96 -13.85
CA VAL A 203 -22.84 -40.27 -14.72
C VAL A 203 -21.45 -40.41 -14.09
N GLN A 204 -20.55 -41.13 -14.76
CA GLN A 204 -19.10 -41.08 -14.53
C GLN A 204 -18.53 -39.83 -15.22
N GLY A 205 -17.87 -38.96 -14.47
CA GLY A 205 -17.09 -37.84 -15.04
C GLY A 205 -16.78 -36.72 -14.05
N ASN A 206 -15.51 -36.66 -13.62
CA ASN A 206 -14.87 -35.48 -13.00
C ASN A 206 -15.39 -34.94 -11.64
N ILE A 207 -15.49 -35.78 -10.60
CA ILE A 207 -15.63 -35.31 -9.20
C ILE A 207 -14.35 -35.58 -8.35
N LYS A 208 -13.29 -36.18 -8.94
CA LYS A 208 -12.05 -36.52 -8.22
C LYS A 208 -11.04 -35.37 -8.04
N GLU A 209 -11.12 -34.27 -8.79
CA GLU A 209 -10.15 -33.16 -8.63
C GLU A 209 -10.63 -32.04 -7.69
N GLU A 210 -11.94 -31.85 -7.50
CA GLU A 210 -12.47 -30.81 -6.59
C GLU A 210 -12.55 -31.26 -5.13
N THR A 211 -12.71 -32.56 -4.87
CA THR A 211 -12.73 -33.14 -3.51
C THR A 211 -11.33 -33.20 -2.90
N ASP A 212 -10.29 -33.48 -3.69
CA ASP A 212 -8.90 -33.56 -3.20
C ASP A 212 -8.30 -32.21 -2.78
N MET A 213 -8.77 -31.08 -3.33
CA MET A 213 -8.36 -29.73 -2.88
C MET A 213 -9.05 -29.30 -1.58
N ALA A 214 -10.33 -29.64 -1.40
CA ALA A 214 -11.08 -29.28 -0.19
C ALA A 214 -10.60 -30.06 1.05
N HIS A 215 -10.20 -31.33 0.86
CA HIS A 215 -9.64 -32.14 1.95
C HIS A 215 -8.21 -31.72 2.35
N SER A 216 -7.42 -31.15 1.43
CA SER A 216 -6.07 -30.63 1.73
C SER A 216 -6.10 -29.40 2.65
N ASP A 217 -7.01 -28.46 2.40
CA ASP A 217 -7.09 -27.20 3.16
C ASP A 217 -7.75 -27.35 4.54
N VAL A 218 -8.71 -28.27 4.68
CA VAL A 218 -9.33 -28.58 5.98
C VAL A 218 -8.37 -29.40 6.86
N ALA A 219 -7.64 -30.37 6.28
CA ALA A 219 -6.63 -31.13 7.02
C ALA A 219 -5.44 -30.27 7.45
N GLN A 220 -5.05 -29.25 6.65
CA GLN A 220 -4.01 -28.29 7.04
C GLN A 220 -4.46 -27.32 8.14
N ARG A 221 -5.75 -26.95 8.19
CA ARG A 221 -6.29 -26.07 9.24
C ARG A 221 -6.63 -26.82 10.54
N GLN A 222 -6.96 -28.10 10.48
CA GLN A 222 -7.19 -28.92 11.69
C GLN A 222 -5.88 -29.44 12.32
N MET A 223 -4.80 -29.67 11.54
CA MET A 223 -3.50 -30.08 12.10
C MET A 223 -2.75 -28.98 12.86
N THR A 224 -3.05 -27.70 12.63
CA THR A 224 -2.46 -26.57 13.37
C THR A 224 -3.24 -26.21 14.63
N SER A 225 -4.51 -26.62 14.75
CA SER A 225 -5.35 -26.34 15.93
C SER A 225 -5.38 -27.47 16.97
N LEU A 226 -4.86 -28.67 16.67
CA LEU A 226 -4.88 -29.84 17.58
C LEU A 226 -3.50 -30.21 18.18
N LYS A 227 -2.49 -29.34 18.06
CA LYS A 227 -1.15 -29.56 18.66
C LYS A 227 -0.82 -28.72 19.89
N PHE A 228 -1.80 -28.01 20.45
CA PHE A 228 -1.63 -27.28 21.72
C PHE A 228 -2.76 -27.58 22.70
N SER A 229 -3.03 -28.86 22.94
CA SER A 229 -3.58 -29.30 24.23
C SER A 229 -3.34 -30.78 24.42
N ARG A 230 -2.82 -31.13 25.60
CA ARG A 230 -2.63 -32.46 26.21
C ARG A 230 -1.35 -33.26 25.88
N LYS A 231 -0.60 -33.44 26.98
CA LYS A 231 0.40 -34.47 27.32
C LYS A 231 1.84 -34.28 26.83
N LYS A 232 2.54 -33.35 27.50
CA LYS A 232 3.89 -33.66 28.01
C LYS A 232 3.78 -34.85 28.98
N SER A 233 4.07 -36.07 28.53
CA SER A 233 4.64 -37.15 29.37
C SER A 233 4.94 -38.42 28.57
N LYS A 234 6.21 -38.84 28.61
CA LYS A 234 6.75 -40.20 28.42
C LYS A 234 6.45 -40.93 27.08
N MET A 235 7.31 -40.76 26.07
CA MET A 235 7.56 -41.77 25.03
C MET A 235 9.01 -42.25 25.10
N ARG A 236 9.24 -43.57 25.08
CA ARG A 236 10.57 -44.20 25.17
C ARG A 236 11.33 -44.11 23.83
N LYS A 237 12.66 -43.99 23.88
CA LYS A 237 13.59 -43.79 22.75
C LYS A 237 13.41 -44.73 21.53
N PRO A 238 13.02 -46.02 21.65
CA PRO A 238 12.94 -46.93 20.49
C PRO A 238 11.82 -46.59 19.48
N GLU A 239 10.68 -46.07 19.94
CA GLU A 239 9.54 -45.70 19.08
C GLU A 239 9.81 -44.47 18.20
N ARG A 240 10.60 -43.52 18.70
CA ARG A 240 11.02 -42.34 17.94
C ARG A 240 11.90 -42.68 16.73
N LEU A 241 12.67 -43.77 16.81
CA LEU A 241 13.50 -44.24 15.71
C LEU A 241 12.68 -44.92 14.61
N ARG A 242 11.67 -45.72 14.99
CA ARG A 242 10.77 -46.37 14.02
C ARG A 242 9.92 -45.38 13.24
N GLN A 243 9.38 -44.34 13.89
CA GLN A 243 8.65 -43.26 13.18
C GLN A 243 9.56 -42.42 12.26
N ARG A 244 10.82 -42.19 12.64
CA ARG A 244 11.79 -41.49 11.78
C ARG A 244 12.17 -42.30 10.53
N GLN A 245 12.21 -43.62 10.64
CA GLN A 245 12.49 -44.48 9.49
C GLN A 245 11.30 -44.57 8.52
N THR A 246 10.06 -44.71 9.02
CA THR A 246 8.86 -44.74 8.17
C THR A 246 8.62 -43.41 7.44
N LEU A 247 8.84 -42.26 8.11
CA LEU A 247 8.73 -40.94 7.47
C LEU A 247 9.78 -40.72 6.37
N LYS A 248 11.01 -41.22 6.54
CA LYS A 248 12.06 -41.14 5.49
C LYS A 248 11.74 -41.98 4.26
N VAL A 249 11.12 -43.16 4.45
CA VAL A 249 10.69 -44.03 3.35
C VAL A 249 9.54 -43.38 2.57
N GLU A 250 8.57 -42.76 3.26
CA GLU A 250 7.49 -42.02 2.60
C GLU A 250 7.99 -40.79 1.82
N GLU A 251 8.93 -40.01 2.36
CA GLU A 251 9.52 -38.88 1.64
C GLU A 251 10.30 -39.31 0.40
N GLY A 252 11.01 -40.44 0.48
CA GLY A 252 11.70 -41.06 -0.66
C GLY A 252 10.74 -41.43 -1.79
N SER A 253 9.61 -42.05 -1.46
CA SER A 253 8.56 -42.42 -2.41
C SER A 253 7.85 -41.20 -3.02
N LYS A 254 7.52 -40.18 -2.20
CA LYS A 254 6.93 -38.91 -2.66
C LYS A 254 7.88 -38.15 -3.59
N ARG A 255 9.20 -38.20 -3.35
CA ARG A 255 10.22 -37.57 -4.20
C ARG A 255 10.38 -38.27 -5.55
N LYS A 256 10.30 -39.61 -5.59
CA LYS A 256 10.29 -40.40 -6.83
C LYS A 256 9.06 -40.09 -7.68
N LEU A 257 7.89 -40.00 -7.07
CA LEU A 257 6.64 -39.69 -7.78
C LEU A 257 6.67 -38.26 -8.38
N ARG A 258 7.16 -37.27 -7.63
CA ARG A 258 7.34 -35.89 -8.13
C ARG A 258 8.31 -35.81 -9.30
N LYS A 259 9.39 -36.59 -9.31
CA LYS A 259 10.32 -36.65 -10.46
C LYS A 259 9.64 -37.22 -11.71
N LYS A 260 8.89 -38.32 -11.59
CA LYS A 260 8.13 -38.91 -12.71
C LYS A 260 7.12 -37.92 -13.31
N VAL A 261 6.38 -37.20 -12.47
CA VAL A 261 5.40 -36.18 -12.94
C VAL A 261 6.09 -35.02 -13.69
N VAL A 262 7.28 -34.61 -13.25
CA VAL A 262 8.06 -33.55 -13.93
C VAL A 262 8.61 -34.03 -15.27
N GLU A 263 9.07 -35.28 -15.36
CA GLU A 263 9.53 -35.88 -16.62
C GLU A 263 8.40 -36.05 -17.62
N GLN A 264 7.22 -36.52 -17.19
CA GLN A 264 6.02 -36.62 -18.03
C GLN A 264 5.63 -35.24 -18.61
N LYS A 265 5.59 -34.20 -17.76
CA LYS A 265 5.29 -32.82 -18.20
C LYS A 265 6.33 -32.25 -19.17
N LYS A 266 7.59 -32.68 -19.09
CA LYS A 266 8.63 -32.29 -20.06
C LYS A 266 8.42 -33.02 -21.39
N ALA A 267 8.06 -34.30 -21.37
CA ALA A 267 7.76 -35.07 -22.58
C ALA A 267 6.55 -34.50 -23.34
N ASP A 268 5.47 -34.17 -22.63
CA ASP A 268 4.25 -33.58 -23.22
C ASP A 268 4.52 -32.20 -23.84
N LYS A 269 5.37 -31.40 -23.19
CA LYS A 269 5.78 -30.10 -23.72
C LYS A 269 6.65 -30.22 -24.97
N TRP A 270 7.46 -31.28 -25.06
CA TRP A 270 8.30 -31.54 -26.23
C TRP A 270 7.47 -32.06 -27.41
N SER A 271 6.48 -32.92 -27.17
CA SER A 271 5.57 -33.43 -28.20
C SER A 271 4.69 -32.31 -28.80
N LEU A 272 4.17 -31.39 -27.98
CA LEU A 272 3.45 -30.19 -28.42
C LEU A 272 4.33 -29.24 -29.26
N ARG A 273 5.61 -29.12 -28.92
CA ARG A 273 6.57 -28.29 -29.67
C ARG A 273 6.88 -28.92 -31.04
N LYS A 274 7.01 -30.25 -31.10
CA LYS A 274 7.22 -30.99 -32.36
C LYS A 274 6.02 -30.83 -33.31
N LYS A 275 4.79 -30.99 -32.80
CA LYS A 275 3.56 -30.77 -33.60
C LYS A 275 3.46 -29.36 -34.17
N ARG A 276 3.90 -28.33 -33.42
CA ARG A 276 3.87 -26.92 -33.84
C ARG A 276 4.96 -26.53 -34.84
N VAL A 277 6.06 -27.29 -34.91
CA VAL A 277 7.11 -27.12 -35.90
C VAL A 277 6.72 -27.82 -37.21
N MET A 278 6.15 -29.02 -37.12
CA MET A 278 5.66 -29.77 -38.29
C MET A 278 4.49 -29.06 -39.01
N SER A 279 3.60 -28.38 -38.27
CA SER A 279 2.51 -27.60 -38.88
C SER A 279 2.98 -26.32 -39.59
N LYS A 280 4.25 -25.90 -39.42
CA LYS A 280 4.83 -24.73 -40.09
C LYS A 280 5.59 -25.08 -41.35
N THR A 281 6.01 -26.32 -41.51
CA THR A 281 6.72 -26.80 -42.70
C THR A 281 5.78 -27.20 -43.86
N GLN A 282 4.50 -27.46 -43.60
CA GLN A 282 3.53 -27.82 -44.66
C GLN A 282 2.86 -26.65 -45.39
N ASN A 283 3.04 -25.39 -44.95
CA ASN A 283 2.43 -24.20 -45.58
C ASN A 283 3.43 -23.29 -46.32
N GLY A 284 4.65 -23.78 -46.59
CA GLY A 284 5.77 -22.96 -47.10
C GLY A 284 6.10 -23.08 -48.59
N GLU A 285 5.53 -24.04 -49.32
CA GLU A 285 5.97 -24.37 -50.68
C GLU A 285 4.91 -24.06 -51.74
N THR A 286 4.69 -22.78 -52.03
CA THR A 286 4.34 -22.29 -53.38
C THR A 286 4.40 -20.76 -53.39
N ARG A 287 5.57 -20.19 -53.76
CA ARG A 287 5.77 -18.92 -54.50
C ARG A 287 7.15 -18.34 -54.22
N ALA A 288 8.14 -18.82 -54.98
CA ALA A 288 9.37 -18.09 -55.22
C ALA A 288 9.58 -18.00 -56.72
N LYS A 289 9.24 -16.84 -57.31
CA LYS A 289 9.85 -16.28 -58.55
C LYS A 289 9.38 -14.82 -58.70
N GLY A 290 10.35 -13.90 -58.78
CA GLY A 290 10.16 -12.47 -59.10
C GLY A 290 10.07 -11.49 -57.92
N ARG A 291 10.83 -10.38 -58.00
CA ARG A 291 10.91 -9.18 -57.13
C ARG A 291 11.90 -9.20 -55.95
N SER A 292 13.14 -8.85 -56.25
CA SER A 292 14.24 -8.60 -55.30
C SER A 292 14.28 -7.18 -54.70
N GLY A 293 13.46 -6.22 -55.15
CA GLY A 293 13.44 -4.85 -54.59
C GLY A 293 12.47 -4.60 -53.41
N GLY A 294 11.35 -5.34 -53.34
CA GLY A 294 10.31 -5.13 -52.31
C GLY A 294 10.60 -5.80 -50.96
N LYS A 295 11.30 -6.94 -50.98
CA LYS A 295 11.51 -7.80 -49.80
C LYS A 295 12.33 -7.14 -48.67
N LEU A 296 13.23 -6.22 -48.97
CA LEU A 296 14.01 -5.51 -47.94
C LEU A 296 13.17 -4.43 -47.23
N ARG A 297 12.33 -3.71 -47.99
CA ARG A 297 11.43 -2.67 -47.46
C ARG A 297 10.26 -3.29 -46.68
N ASP A 298 9.75 -4.43 -47.14
CA ASP A 298 8.71 -5.18 -46.44
C ASP A 298 9.25 -5.91 -45.22
N LYS A 299 10.47 -6.49 -45.26
CA LYS A 299 11.14 -7.00 -44.05
C LYS A 299 11.43 -5.91 -43.02
N ALA A 300 11.85 -4.71 -43.45
CA ALA A 300 12.05 -3.59 -42.52
C ALA A 300 10.73 -3.10 -41.90
N LYS A 301 9.64 -3.05 -42.69
CA LYS A 301 8.28 -2.76 -42.20
C LYS A 301 7.75 -3.86 -41.28
N ASP A 302 8.03 -5.13 -41.54
CA ASP A 302 7.62 -6.26 -40.69
C ASP A 302 8.46 -6.37 -39.42
N ILE A 303 9.75 -6.02 -39.47
CA ILE A 303 10.59 -5.88 -38.28
C ILE A 303 10.10 -4.71 -37.44
N SER A 304 9.76 -3.57 -38.05
CA SER A 304 9.17 -2.42 -37.35
C SER A 304 7.79 -2.77 -36.75
N ARG A 305 6.90 -3.41 -37.51
CA ARG A 305 5.59 -3.88 -37.04
C ARG A 305 5.70 -4.96 -35.98
N SER A 306 6.66 -5.88 -36.07
CA SER A 306 6.88 -6.92 -35.04
C SER A 306 7.54 -6.38 -33.78
N LYS A 307 8.38 -5.33 -33.88
CA LYS A 307 8.89 -4.56 -32.73
C LYS A 307 7.78 -3.78 -32.06
N LEU A 308 6.97 -3.05 -32.84
CA LEU A 308 5.76 -2.35 -32.39
C LEU A 308 4.74 -3.32 -31.77
N ARG A 309 4.60 -4.54 -32.30
CA ARG A 309 3.71 -5.58 -31.78
C ARG A 309 4.29 -6.31 -30.55
N LYS A 310 5.62 -6.41 -30.41
CA LYS A 310 6.31 -6.84 -29.17
C LYS A 310 6.23 -5.78 -28.07
N GLU A 311 6.30 -4.50 -28.43
CA GLU A 311 6.11 -3.38 -27.50
C GLU A 311 4.64 -3.21 -27.10
N ALA A 312 3.71 -3.31 -28.05
CA ALA A 312 2.27 -3.37 -27.79
C ALA A 312 1.84 -4.65 -27.04
N GLY A 313 2.64 -5.71 -27.11
CA GLY A 313 2.44 -6.98 -26.39
C GLY A 313 3.03 -7.03 -24.97
N ARG A 314 3.84 -6.03 -24.56
CA ARG A 314 4.33 -5.94 -23.17
C ARG A 314 3.37 -5.08 -22.36
N SER A 315 2.70 -5.68 -21.38
CA SER A 315 1.89 -4.94 -20.43
C SER A 315 2.74 -3.89 -19.69
N LYS A 316 2.34 -2.61 -19.74
CA LYS A 316 3.04 -1.51 -19.05
C LYS A 316 3.19 -1.82 -17.55
N PRO A 317 4.35 -1.56 -16.93
CA PRO A 317 4.50 -1.66 -15.48
C PRO A 317 3.50 -0.74 -14.77
N VAL A 318 3.04 -1.18 -13.62
CA VAL A 318 2.18 -0.41 -12.72
C VAL A 318 3.03 0.11 -11.58
N ILE A 319 2.82 1.39 -11.28
CA ILE A 319 3.30 2.08 -10.09
C ILE A 319 2.08 2.34 -9.20
N LEU A 320 2.14 1.91 -7.94
CA LEU A 320 1.11 2.20 -6.94
C LEU A 320 1.70 3.16 -5.91
N ILE A 321 1.02 4.27 -5.67
CA ILE A 321 1.35 5.22 -4.61
C ILE A 321 0.14 5.29 -3.70
N GLU A 322 0.35 5.14 -2.40
CA GLU A 322 -0.68 5.35 -1.40
C GLU A 322 -0.20 6.37 -0.37
N ALA A 323 -1.13 7.10 0.23
CA ALA A 323 -0.87 8.15 1.18
C ALA A 323 -1.99 8.25 2.22
N GLY A 324 -1.71 8.90 3.34
CA GLY A 324 -2.70 9.18 4.38
C GLY A 324 -3.19 7.91 5.09
N ALA A 325 -2.31 6.91 5.27
CA ALA A 325 -2.62 5.74 6.09
C ALA A 325 -2.67 6.09 7.58
N HIS A 326 -1.78 7.00 8.02
CA HIS A 326 -1.91 7.66 9.32
C HIS A 326 -2.62 9.01 9.13
N ALA A 327 -3.61 9.26 9.98
CA ALA A 327 -4.55 10.36 9.81
C ALA A 327 -3.92 11.76 9.89
N ARG A 328 -3.07 12.01 10.89
CA ARG A 328 -2.37 13.28 11.14
C ARG A 328 -1.34 13.70 10.08
N GLU A 329 -0.98 12.82 9.16
CA GLU A 329 0.11 13.04 8.19
C GLU A 329 -0.40 13.75 6.93
N TRP A 330 -0.98 14.95 7.10
CA TRP A 330 -1.75 15.62 6.03
C TRP A 330 -0.93 15.95 4.79
N THR A 331 0.37 16.21 4.96
CA THR A 331 1.31 16.45 3.86
C THR A 331 1.35 15.29 2.87
N SER A 332 1.23 14.04 3.35
CA SER A 332 1.24 12.86 2.46
C SER A 332 0.06 12.89 1.47
N SER A 333 -1.15 13.17 1.94
CA SER A 333 -2.36 13.28 1.13
C SER A 333 -2.29 14.47 0.17
N ALA A 334 -1.79 15.62 0.63
CA ALA A 334 -1.62 16.82 -0.20
C ALA A 334 -0.68 16.54 -1.38
N VAL A 335 0.49 15.92 -1.14
CA VAL A 335 1.43 15.56 -2.20
C VAL A 335 0.84 14.51 -3.14
N ALA A 336 0.11 13.50 -2.63
CA ALA A 336 -0.50 12.48 -3.49
C ALA A 336 -1.53 13.07 -4.46
N THR A 337 -2.35 14.03 -4.03
CA THR A 337 -3.29 14.72 -4.93
C THR A 337 -2.57 15.59 -5.98
N TYR A 338 -1.44 16.21 -5.62
CA TYR A 338 -0.59 16.94 -6.57
C TYR A 338 -0.08 16.03 -7.68
N LEU A 339 0.50 14.89 -7.29
CA LEU A 339 1.00 13.89 -8.23
C LEU A 339 -0.11 13.41 -9.17
N ALA A 340 -1.32 13.18 -8.65
CA ALA A 340 -2.46 12.78 -9.46
C ALA A 340 -2.83 13.84 -10.52
N GLN A 341 -2.94 15.12 -10.14
CA GLN A 341 -3.20 16.18 -11.11
C GLN A 341 -2.07 16.27 -12.14
N GLN A 342 -0.80 16.33 -11.72
CA GLN A 342 0.31 16.49 -12.67
C GLN A 342 0.35 15.34 -13.69
N LEU A 343 0.07 14.10 -13.26
CA LEU A 343 -0.04 12.95 -14.17
C LEU A 343 -1.21 13.09 -15.15
N ALA A 344 -2.37 13.56 -14.70
CA ALA A 344 -3.55 13.75 -15.54
C ALA A 344 -3.34 14.86 -16.60
N ASP A 345 -2.76 15.98 -16.18
CA ASP A 345 -2.54 17.16 -16.99
C ASP A 345 -1.40 16.99 -18.00
N THR A 346 -0.29 16.42 -17.55
CA THR A 346 0.99 16.48 -18.30
C THR A 346 1.59 15.11 -18.57
N GLY A 347 1.08 14.06 -17.93
CA GLY A 347 1.63 12.71 -17.98
C GLY A 347 1.38 11.95 -19.28
N LYS A 348 0.59 12.48 -20.24
CA LYS A 348 0.15 11.75 -21.45
C LYS A 348 1.27 10.97 -22.17
N LEU A 349 2.47 11.54 -22.27
CA LEU A 349 3.62 10.86 -22.89
C LEU A 349 4.24 9.79 -21.98
N LEU A 350 4.34 10.05 -20.67
CA LEU A 350 4.81 9.09 -19.68
C LEU A 350 3.86 7.87 -19.57
N LEU A 351 2.55 8.10 -19.67
CA LEU A 351 1.50 7.07 -19.60
C LEU A 351 1.53 6.05 -20.75
N LYS A 352 2.27 6.35 -21.83
CA LYS A 352 2.56 5.37 -22.90
C LYS A 352 3.48 4.26 -22.42
N HIS A 353 4.26 4.50 -21.37
CA HIS A 353 5.27 3.58 -20.87
C HIS A 353 4.96 3.00 -19.49
N VAL A 354 4.16 3.71 -18.68
CA VAL A 354 3.86 3.35 -17.29
C VAL A 354 2.37 3.57 -17.00
N THR A 355 1.81 2.78 -16.09
CA THR A 355 0.50 3.06 -15.47
C THR A 355 0.72 3.48 -14.03
N PHE A 356 -0.01 4.49 -13.57
CA PHE A 356 -0.05 4.89 -12.17
C PHE A 356 -1.39 4.53 -11.54
N ILE A 357 -1.34 4.15 -10.28
CA ILE A 357 -2.48 4.03 -9.39
C ILE A 357 -2.14 4.86 -8.16
N ILE A 358 -2.99 5.82 -7.80
CA ILE A 358 -2.77 6.70 -6.65
C ILE A 358 -3.97 6.58 -5.71
N ALA A 359 -3.77 6.15 -4.48
CA ALA A 359 -4.75 6.21 -3.40
C ALA A 359 -4.41 7.40 -2.50
N PRO A 360 -5.04 8.57 -2.68
CA PRO A 360 -4.56 9.82 -2.10
C PRO A 360 -4.83 9.96 -0.59
N ALA A 361 -5.72 9.17 -0.04
CA ALA A 361 -6.01 9.13 1.40
C ALA A 361 -6.62 7.76 1.73
N THR A 362 -5.81 6.88 2.32
CA THR A 362 -6.17 5.49 2.62
C THR A 362 -6.86 5.30 3.96
N ASN A 363 -6.86 6.34 4.82
CA ASN A 363 -7.63 6.43 6.06
C ASN A 363 -8.62 7.62 6.05
N PRO A 364 -9.70 7.61 5.23
CA PRO A 364 -10.64 8.72 5.13
C PRO A 364 -11.24 9.18 6.46
N ASP A 365 -11.66 8.24 7.32
CA ASP A 365 -12.32 8.58 8.59
C ASP A 365 -11.33 9.18 9.58
N GLY A 366 -10.14 8.58 9.71
CA GLY A 366 -9.11 9.10 10.58
C GLY A 366 -8.64 10.48 10.10
N TYR A 367 -8.40 10.65 8.81
CA TYR A 367 -7.99 11.93 8.22
C TYR A 367 -9.01 13.03 8.54
N GLU A 368 -10.29 12.78 8.31
CA GLU A 368 -11.36 13.74 8.63
C GLU A 368 -11.39 14.05 10.12
N TYR A 369 -11.31 13.03 10.99
CA TYR A 369 -11.28 13.19 12.44
C TYR A 369 -10.08 14.01 12.91
N SER A 370 -8.93 13.87 12.24
CA SER A 370 -7.75 14.66 12.57
C SER A 370 -7.93 16.14 12.25
N ILE A 371 -8.67 16.48 11.19
CA ILE A 371 -8.95 17.88 10.86
C ILE A 371 -10.02 18.48 11.76
N THR A 372 -11.01 17.70 12.18
CA THR A 372 -12.18 18.21 12.92
C THR A 372 -12.05 18.19 14.43
N SER A 373 -11.26 17.27 14.97
CA SER A 373 -11.40 16.86 16.36
C SER A 373 -10.06 16.67 17.06
N ASP A 374 -9.21 15.76 16.55
CA ASP A 374 -7.92 15.48 17.18
C ASP A 374 -6.78 15.51 16.14
N PRO A 375 -6.07 16.64 15.99
CA PRO A 375 -5.02 16.81 14.97
C PRO A 375 -3.88 15.78 15.06
N LEU A 376 -3.72 15.12 16.20
CA LEU A 376 -2.70 14.10 16.42
C LEU A 376 -3.21 12.67 16.25
N TRP A 377 -4.47 12.51 15.83
CA TRP A 377 -5.06 11.20 15.58
C TRP A 377 -4.29 10.46 14.48
N ARG A 378 -4.01 9.17 14.72
CA ARG A 378 -3.18 8.34 13.84
C ARG A 378 -3.98 7.21 13.17
N LYS A 379 -4.77 6.49 13.96
CA LYS A 379 -5.44 5.24 13.58
C LYS A 379 -6.63 5.48 12.64
N ASN A 380 -7.29 4.43 12.16
CA ASN A 380 -8.63 4.58 11.58
C ASN A 380 -9.69 4.85 12.67
N ARG A 381 -10.97 4.81 12.30
CA ARG A 381 -12.10 5.10 13.22
C ARG A 381 -12.99 3.90 13.52
N ARG A 382 -12.48 2.68 13.30
CA ARG A 382 -13.23 1.48 13.66
C ARG A 382 -13.44 1.41 15.18
N ASN A 383 -14.68 1.30 15.63
CA ASN A 383 -14.97 1.04 17.03
C ASN A 383 -14.49 -0.38 17.43
N VAL A 384 -13.67 -0.48 18.49
CA VAL A 384 -13.20 -1.77 19.02
C VAL A 384 -14.11 -2.19 20.16
N SER A 385 -15.07 -3.07 19.85
CA SER A 385 -16.13 -3.51 20.77
C SER A 385 -15.61 -3.91 22.15
N ASN A 386 -16.33 -3.51 23.19
CA ASN A 386 -16.07 -3.85 24.61
C ASN A 386 -14.75 -3.33 25.18
N THR A 387 -14.10 -2.35 24.54
CA THR A 387 -12.83 -1.76 25.03
C THR A 387 -12.93 -0.28 25.39
N GLY A 388 -13.94 0.43 24.88
CA GLY A 388 -13.99 1.89 24.95
C GLY A 388 -12.95 2.61 24.06
N CYS A 389 -12.18 1.87 23.28
CA CYS A 389 -11.11 2.39 22.43
C CYS A 389 -11.47 2.30 20.94
N VAL A 390 -10.94 3.26 20.17
CA VAL A 390 -11.27 3.41 18.75
C VAL A 390 -10.00 3.33 17.91
N GLY A 391 -10.11 2.63 16.79
CA GLY A 391 -9.15 2.64 15.70
C GLY A 391 -8.10 1.53 15.78
N VAL A 392 -7.64 1.14 14.60
CA VAL A 392 -6.50 0.25 14.34
C VAL A 392 -5.45 1.04 13.57
N ASP A 393 -4.17 0.80 13.88
CA ASP A 393 -3.06 1.32 13.08
C ASP A 393 -3.01 0.58 11.73
N LEU A 394 -3.37 1.27 10.65
CA LEU A 394 -3.41 0.69 9.32
C LEU A 394 -2.03 0.21 8.86
N ASN A 395 -0.93 0.80 9.34
CA ASN A 395 0.42 0.35 9.03
C ASN A 395 0.97 -0.65 10.07
N ARG A 396 0.08 -1.32 10.81
CA ARG A 396 0.33 -2.56 11.56
C ARG A 396 -0.63 -3.68 11.18
N ASN A 397 -1.54 -3.45 10.24
CA ASN A 397 -2.66 -4.35 9.94
C ASN A 397 -2.47 -5.18 8.66
N TRP A 398 -1.27 -5.21 8.07
CA TRP A 398 -0.99 -6.01 6.87
C TRP A 398 -0.53 -7.43 7.24
N GLU A 399 -0.79 -8.43 6.40
CA GLU A 399 -0.54 -9.86 6.71
C GLU A 399 0.93 -10.22 6.96
N THR A 400 1.87 -9.53 6.31
CA THR A 400 3.28 -9.90 6.37
C THR A 400 3.87 -9.70 7.74
N ALA A 401 4.31 -10.82 8.33
CA ALA A 401 4.84 -10.89 9.69
C ALA A 401 3.91 -10.34 10.78
N TRP A 402 2.62 -10.14 10.48
CA TRP A 402 1.64 -9.59 11.42
C TRP A 402 1.66 -10.31 12.76
N VAL A 403 1.68 -11.65 12.72
CA VAL A 403 1.63 -12.54 13.90
C VAL A 403 2.79 -12.31 14.86
N THR A 404 3.94 -11.80 14.38
CA THR A 404 5.11 -11.57 15.22
C THR A 404 4.90 -10.46 16.24
N GLY A 405 4.01 -9.50 15.95
CA GLY A 405 3.76 -8.35 16.82
C GLY A 405 4.97 -7.43 17.02
N ALA A 406 6.06 -7.60 16.26
CA ALA A 406 7.26 -6.79 16.42
C ALA A 406 6.94 -5.31 16.20
N GLY A 407 7.19 -4.48 17.21
CA GLY A 407 6.88 -3.04 17.22
C GLY A 407 5.42 -2.69 16.90
N ALA A 408 4.51 -3.58 17.26
CA ALA A 408 3.06 -3.38 17.22
C ALA A 408 2.49 -3.71 18.60
N SER A 409 1.24 -3.31 18.86
CA SER A 409 0.57 -3.60 20.13
C SER A 409 -0.69 -4.44 19.92
N ASP A 410 -0.95 -5.34 20.85
CA ASP A 410 -2.22 -6.07 20.99
C ASP A 410 -3.24 -5.30 21.83
N GLU A 411 -2.83 -4.22 22.50
CA GLU A 411 -3.69 -3.40 23.34
C GLU A 411 -4.55 -2.46 22.48
N PRO A 412 -5.89 -2.59 22.47
CA PRO A 412 -6.79 -1.77 21.65
C PRO A 412 -6.62 -0.26 21.79
N CYS A 413 -6.24 0.20 22.98
CA CYS A 413 -6.05 1.62 23.27
C CYS A 413 -4.71 2.17 22.78
N SER A 414 -3.76 1.30 22.41
CA SER A 414 -2.46 1.73 21.87
C SER A 414 -2.61 2.43 20.53
N TYR A 415 -1.77 3.45 20.29
CA TYR A 415 -1.57 4.06 18.97
C TYR A 415 -0.99 3.08 17.94
N LEU A 416 -0.35 2.00 18.41
CA LEU A 416 0.24 0.94 17.59
C LEU A 416 -0.63 -0.32 17.53
N TYR A 417 -1.91 -0.23 17.92
CA TYR A 417 -2.81 -1.37 17.93
C TYR A 417 -2.93 -1.99 16.54
N ARG A 418 -2.50 -3.26 16.39
CA ARG A 418 -2.42 -3.96 15.09
C ARG A 418 -3.74 -4.52 14.58
N GLY A 419 -4.81 -4.38 15.36
CA GLY A 419 -6.11 -4.96 15.10
C GLY A 419 -6.23 -6.40 15.63
N PRO A 420 -7.42 -7.02 15.55
CA PRO A 420 -7.64 -8.39 16.01
C PRO A 420 -7.07 -9.47 15.06
N SER A 421 -6.83 -9.12 13.80
CA SER A 421 -6.23 -10.00 12.79
C SER A 421 -5.60 -9.17 11.68
N ALA A 422 -4.66 -9.75 10.94
CA ALA A 422 -4.22 -9.19 9.67
C ALA A 422 -5.42 -8.91 8.75
N PHE A 423 -5.39 -7.78 8.04
CA PHE A 423 -6.46 -7.30 7.17
C PHE A 423 -7.83 -7.26 7.84
N SER A 424 -7.91 -7.03 9.16
CA SER A 424 -9.18 -6.81 9.84
C SER A 424 -9.88 -5.57 9.30
N GLU A 425 -9.11 -4.56 8.91
CA GLU A 425 -9.59 -3.27 8.43
C GLU A 425 -9.90 -3.31 6.93
N VAL A 426 -10.96 -2.62 6.52
CA VAL A 426 -11.41 -2.58 5.13
C VAL A 426 -10.44 -1.80 4.24
N GLU A 427 -9.76 -0.82 4.82
CA GLU A 427 -8.78 0.04 4.19
C GLU A 427 -7.57 -0.77 3.70
N THR A 428 -6.93 -1.53 4.59
CA THR A 428 -5.78 -2.38 4.24
C THR A 428 -6.19 -3.53 3.32
N ARG A 429 -7.34 -4.16 3.56
CA ARG A 429 -7.84 -5.26 2.74
C ARG A 429 -8.10 -4.81 1.29
N SER A 430 -8.72 -3.65 1.11
CA SER A 430 -9.06 -3.12 -0.20
C SER A 430 -7.83 -2.75 -1.04
N LEU A 431 -6.80 -2.16 -0.41
CA LEU A 431 -5.52 -1.90 -1.06
C LEU A 431 -4.77 -3.19 -1.40
N ALA A 432 -4.82 -4.19 -0.53
CA ALA A 432 -4.23 -5.49 -0.78
C ALA A 432 -4.88 -6.18 -2.00
N ASP A 433 -6.20 -6.08 -2.16
CA ASP A 433 -6.92 -6.61 -3.32
C ASP A 433 -6.57 -5.87 -4.62
N LEU A 434 -6.43 -4.54 -4.54
CA LEU A 434 -5.96 -3.72 -5.66
C LEU A 434 -4.54 -4.13 -6.09
N ALA A 435 -3.63 -4.32 -5.14
CA ALA A 435 -2.26 -4.77 -5.42
C ALA A 435 -2.23 -6.19 -6.00
N ARG A 436 -3.03 -7.12 -5.46
CA ARG A 436 -3.15 -8.51 -5.97
C ARG A 436 -3.65 -8.54 -7.41
N THR A 437 -4.68 -7.74 -7.73
CA THR A 437 -5.24 -7.59 -9.08
C THR A 437 -4.15 -7.25 -10.10
N PHE A 438 -3.26 -6.31 -9.74
CA PHE A 438 -2.21 -5.84 -10.66
C PHE A 438 -0.83 -6.45 -10.41
N ARG A 439 -0.69 -7.43 -9.49
CA ARG A 439 0.57 -8.04 -9.04
C ARG A 439 1.58 -8.34 -10.16
N LYS A 440 1.11 -8.93 -11.27
CA LYS A 440 2.00 -9.30 -12.40
C LYS A 440 2.68 -8.08 -13.03
N ARG A 441 1.99 -6.93 -13.02
CA ARG A 441 2.44 -5.66 -13.60
C ARG A 441 2.96 -4.67 -12.56
N LEU A 442 2.57 -4.79 -11.30
CA LEU A 442 3.05 -3.93 -10.21
C LEU A 442 4.57 -4.11 -10.06
N LYS A 443 5.30 -3.02 -10.31
CA LYS A 443 6.78 -3.01 -10.26
C LYS A 443 7.33 -2.03 -9.26
N PHE A 444 6.55 -1.07 -8.81
CA PHE A 444 6.98 -0.04 -7.89
C PHE A 444 5.82 0.32 -6.96
N PHE A 445 6.09 0.34 -5.66
CA PHE A 445 5.15 0.75 -4.63
C PHE A 445 5.80 1.82 -3.76
N ILE A 446 5.05 2.88 -3.46
CA ILE A 446 5.39 3.86 -2.44
C ILE A 446 4.22 3.99 -1.47
N SER A 447 4.52 3.90 -0.18
CA SER A 447 3.71 4.39 0.93
C SER A 447 4.25 5.75 1.35
N LEU A 448 3.45 6.81 1.23
CA LEU A 448 3.82 8.16 1.64
C LEU A 448 3.35 8.41 3.08
N HIS A 449 4.30 8.77 3.93
CA HIS A 449 4.11 9.03 5.36
C HIS A 449 4.78 10.36 5.76
N SER A 450 4.58 10.79 7.01
CA SER A 450 5.39 11.81 7.68
C SER A 450 5.62 11.47 9.17
N TYR A 451 6.80 11.66 9.78
CA TYR A 451 7.95 12.43 9.30
C TYR A 451 9.32 11.77 9.49
N GLY A 452 10.34 12.38 8.88
CA GLY A 452 11.75 12.08 9.15
C GLY A 452 12.71 12.19 7.96
N GLU A 453 12.24 12.57 6.77
CA GLU A 453 13.07 12.60 5.54
C GLU A 453 13.76 11.25 5.27
N TYR A 454 12.99 10.16 5.28
CA TYR A 454 13.52 8.82 5.03
C TYR A 454 12.97 8.22 3.74
N VAL A 455 13.84 7.50 3.02
CA VAL A 455 13.46 6.54 1.96
C VAL A 455 13.76 5.14 2.47
N LEU A 456 12.73 4.48 2.98
CA LEU A 456 12.83 3.22 3.68
C LEU A 456 12.46 2.06 2.77
N TYR A 457 13.13 0.92 2.94
CA TYR A 457 12.80 -0.31 2.23
C TYR A 457 12.75 -1.53 3.16
N PRO A 458 12.02 -2.59 2.76
CA PRO A 458 11.90 -3.81 3.55
C PRO A 458 13.22 -4.48 3.94
N TRP A 459 13.31 -5.12 5.10
CA TRP A 459 12.18 -5.41 5.99
C TRP A 459 12.05 -4.40 7.15
N SER A 460 10.81 -4.13 7.56
CA SER A 460 10.46 -3.39 8.77
C SER A 460 10.35 -4.33 9.99
N PHE A 461 9.84 -5.55 9.81
CA PHE A 461 9.59 -6.46 10.94
C PHE A 461 10.83 -7.17 11.49
N THR A 462 11.99 -7.09 10.81
CA THR A 462 13.22 -7.77 11.22
C THR A 462 14.46 -6.99 10.79
N LYS A 463 15.53 -7.04 11.60
CA LYS A 463 16.86 -6.52 11.24
C LYS A 463 17.56 -7.41 10.19
N ASN A 464 17.08 -8.63 9.94
CA ASN A 464 17.64 -9.46 8.90
C ASN A 464 17.39 -8.86 7.52
N SER A 465 18.41 -8.88 6.67
CA SER A 465 18.26 -8.36 5.31
C SER A 465 17.64 -9.37 4.36
N THR A 466 17.01 -8.88 3.30
CA THR A 466 16.52 -9.72 2.19
C THR A 466 17.65 -10.09 1.23
N ALA A 467 17.57 -11.27 0.62
CA ALA A 467 18.52 -11.71 -0.42
C ALA A 467 18.64 -10.74 -1.62
N LYS A 468 17.68 -9.83 -1.83
CA LYS A 468 17.72 -8.81 -2.89
C LYS A 468 17.94 -7.39 -2.35
N ALA A 469 18.49 -7.22 -1.14
CA ALA A 469 18.65 -5.93 -0.49
C ALA A 469 19.46 -4.94 -1.33
N ASN A 470 20.53 -5.39 -1.99
CA ASN A 470 21.35 -4.54 -2.87
C ASN A 470 20.54 -3.86 -3.97
N ARG A 471 19.51 -4.55 -4.51
CA ARG A 471 18.63 -3.99 -5.53
C ARG A 471 17.72 -2.90 -4.95
N LEU A 472 17.17 -3.12 -3.75
CA LEU A 472 16.35 -2.13 -3.07
C LEU A 472 17.19 -0.91 -2.69
N LYS A 473 18.36 -1.14 -2.08
CA LYS A 473 19.33 -0.11 -1.69
C LYS A 473 19.79 0.74 -2.87
N SER A 474 20.10 0.11 -4.02
CA SER A 474 20.55 0.84 -5.22
C SER A 474 19.46 1.79 -5.75
N MET A 475 18.20 1.37 -5.76
CA MET A 475 17.10 2.22 -6.18
C MET A 475 16.77 3.28 -5.11
N ALA A 476 16.81 2.94 -3.82
CA ALA A 476 16.66 3.91 -2.73
C ALA A 476 17.68 5.04 -2.83
N LYS A 477 18.97 4.70 -3.04
CA LYS A 477 20.04 5.68 -3.25
C LYS A 477 19.72 6.67 -4.38
N LYS A 478 19.13 6.20 -5.48
CA LYS A 478 18.74 7.05 -6.60
C LYS A 478 17.56 7.95 -6.26
N ILE A 479 16.54 7.41 -5.61
CA ILE A 479 15.37 8.18 -5.15
C ILE A 479 15.84 9.29 -4.21
N THR A 480 16.64 8.95 -3.19
CA THR A 480 17.20 9.92 -2.23
C THR A 480 18.09 10.95 -2.90
N SER A 481 18.97 10.53 -3.82
CA SER A 481 19.80 11.48 -4.56
C SER A 481 18.96 12.50 -5.32
N ARG A 482 17.79 12.10 -5.85
CA ARG A 482 16.86 12.99 -6.57
C ARG A 482 16.10 13.91 -5.64
N LEU A 483 15.62 13.38 -4.52
CA LEU A 483 15.01 14.21 -3.48
C LEU A 483 16.01 15.29 -3.06
N ASN A 484 17.27 14.96 -2.84
CA ASN A 484 18.24 15.94 -2.35
C ASN A 484 18.81 16.87 -3.43
N GLU A 485 18.40 16.78 -4.71
CA GLU A 485 19.01 17.58 -5.81
C GLU A 485 18.88 19.10 -5.61
N LYS A 486 17.80 19.56 -4.96
CA LYS A 486 17.57 20.99 -4.71
C LYS A 486 18.24 21.50 -3.43
N ASN A 487 18.91 20.65 -2.65
CA ASN A 487 19.48 20.96 -1.33
C ASN A 487 18.48 21.61 -0.34
N THR A 488 17.18 21.41 -0.54
CA THR A 488 16.10 21.92 0.34
C THR A 488 15.67 20.92 1.40
N ALA A 489 16.13 19.67 1.29
CA ALA A 489 15.83 18.56 2.19
C ALA A 489 17.02 17.60 2.24
N HIS A 490 17.17 16.85 3.33
CA HIS A 490 18.27 15.93 3.56
C HIS A 490 17.79 14.51 3.77
N PHE A 491 17.13 13.96 2.74
CA PHE A 491 16.67 12.59 2.80
C PHE A 491 17.81 11.61 3.00
N THR A 492 17.59 10.62 3.86
CA THR A 492 18.46 9.46 4.02
C THR A 492 17.72 8.19 3.60
N TYR A 493 18.43 7.07 3.46
CA TYR A 493 17.82 5.81 3.05
C TYR A 493 18.43 4.60 3.71
N GLY A 494 17.61 3.58 3.91
CA GLY A 494 18.06 2.32 4.47
C GLY A 494 16.93 1.33 4.67
N GLN A 495 17.29 0.16 5.19
CA GLN A 495 16.30 -0.83 5.58
C GLN A 495 15.49 -0.26 6.75
N SER A 496 14.15 -0.30 6.66
CA SER A 496 13.23 0.33 7.60
C SER A 496 13.57 0.00 9.05
N SER A 497 13.78 -1.29 9.34
CA SER A 497 14.14 -1.74 10.69
C SER A 497 15.44 -1.16 11.21
N HIS A 498 16.43 -0.88 10.36
CA HIS A 498 17.76 -0.37 10.76
C HIS A 498 17.78 1.14 10.91
N MET A 499 17.05 1.85 10.05
CA MET A 499 16.96 3.31 10.09
C MET A 499 16.07 3.79 11.23
N MET A 500 15.04 3.00 11.56
CA MET A 500 14.07 3.33 12.59
C MET A 500 13.99 2.17 13.60
N TYR A 501 12.79 1.66 13.82
CA TYR A 501 12.46 0.61 14.76
C TYR A 501 11.83 -0.58 14.03
N LEU A 502 11.69 -1.70 14.74
CA LEU A 502 10.95 -2.84 14.20
C LEU A 502 9.48 -2.47 14.04
N ALA A 503 8.85 -2.86 12.94
CA ALA A 503 7.41 -2.71 12.74
C ALA A 503 6.90 -3.88 11.89
N SER A 504 5.93 -4.62 12.43
CA SER A 504 5.29 -5.75 11.76
C SER A 504 3.94 -5.34 11.16
N GLY A 505 3.54 -6.05 10.11
CA GLY A 505 2.30 -5.77 9.41
C GLY A 505 2.27 -4.42 8.71
N THR A 506 3.38 -4.01 8.09
CA THR A 506 3.49 -2.76 7.31
C THR A 506 3.16 -2.97 5.82
N ALA A 507 2.78 -1.88 5.15
CA ALA A 507 2.38 -1.91 3.74
C ALA A 507 3.55 -2.28 2.80
N ASP A 508 4.72 -1.69 3.01
CA ASP A 508 5.94 -1.91 2.20
C ASP A 508 6.42 -3.37 2.27
N ASP A 509 6.47 -3.95 3.47
CA ASP A 509 6.80 -5.36 3.70
C ASP A 509 5.79 -6.28 3.00
N TYR A 510 4.49 -5.97 3.10
CA TYR A 510 3.46 -6.72 2.38
C TYR A 510 3.64 -6.65 0.87
N MET A 511 3.80 -5.46 0.30
CA MET A 511 3.99 -5.27 -1.14
C MET A 511 5.24 -6.01 -1.64
N TYR A 512 6.33 -5.97 -0.89
CA TYR A 512 7.53 -6.70 -1.23
C TYR A 512 7.33 -8.23 -1.17
N SER A 513 6.65 -8.73 -0.12
CA SER A 513 6.31 -10.15 0.00
C SER A 513 5.37 -10.66 -1.11
N LEU A 514 4.51 -9.77 -1.64
CA LEU A 514 3.63 -10.05 -2.79
C LEU A 514 4.42 -10.20 -4.10
N GLY A 515 5.70 -9.82 -4.10
CA GLY A 515 6.62 -9.91 -5.24
C GLY A 515 6.84 -8.59 -5.97
N VAL A 516 6.44 -7.45 -5.40
CA VAL A 516 6.78 -6.13 -5.93
C VAL A 516 8.28 -5.92 -5.74
N PRO A 517 9.07 -5.73 -6.81
CA PRO A 517 10.52 -5.74 -6.71
C PRO A 517 11.11 -4.48 -6.06
N PHE A 518 10.31 -3.43 -5.92
CA PHE A 518 10.68 -2.12 -5.43
C PHE A 518 9.48 -1.60 -4.62
N ALA A 519 9.54 -1.76 -3.30
CA ALA A 519 8.52 -1.31 -2.37
C ALA A 519 9.21 -0.43 -1.33
N TYR A 520 8.68 0.76 -1.12
CA TYR A 520 9.29 1.77 -0.28
C TYR A 520 8.25 2.47 0.58
N THR A 521 8.69 2.90 1.74
CA THR A 521 8.04 3.96 2.51
C THR A 521 8.87 5.23 2.34
N ILE A 522 8.22 6.37 2.12
CA ILE A 522 8.88 7.68 2.12
C ILE A 522 8.28 8.51 3.25
N GLU A 523 9.10 8.85 4.23
CA GLU A 523 8.77 9.75 5.33
C GLU A 523 9.08 11.19 4.91
N LEU A 524 8.05 12.02 4.79
CA LEU A 524 8.09 13.43 4.40
C LEU A 524 7.94 14.34 5.62
N PRO A 525 8.06 15.65 5.47
CA PRO A 525 9.31 16.39 5.73
C PRO A 525 10.14 15.89 6.94
N LYS A 526 11.06 16.72 7.45
CA LYS A 526 12.00 16.30 8.50
C LYS A 526 11.38 16.22 9.89
N ASP A 527 10.63 17.24 10.29
CA ASP A 527 10.31 17.47 11.70
C ASP A 527 8.83 17.84 11.92
N SER A 528 7.92 17.46 11.00
CA SER A 528 6.47 17.74 11.17
C SER A 528 5.56 16.77 10.43
N PHE A 529 4.42 16.43 11.04
CA PHE A 529 3.34 15.67 10.39
C PHE A 529 2.67 16.48 9.27
N SER A 530 2.62 17.80 9.42
CA SER A 530 1.95 18.75 8.52
C SER A 530 2.81 20.00 8.30
N LEU A 531 3.33 20.18 7.09
CA LEU A 531 4.06 21.37 6.69
C LEU A 531 3.22 22.65 6.76
N PRO A 532 3.84 23.83 6.99
CA PRO A 532 3.23 25.10 6.66
C PRO A 532 2.74 25.11 5.21
N PRO A 533 1.57 25.71 4.91
CA PRO A 533 0.95 25.55 3.59
C PRO A 533 1.81 26.00 2.40
N ARG A 534 2.62 27.06 2.58
CA ARG A 534 3.59 27.55 1.58
C ARG A 534 4.65 26.51 1.15
N ASP A 535 4.93 25.52 2.00
CA ASP A 535 5.99 24.53 1.80
C ASP A 535 5.47 23.23 1.15
N ILE A 536 4.14 23.08 1.04
CA ILE A 536 3.51 21.89 0.42
C ILE A 536 3.89 21.78 -1.06
N LEU A 537 3.69 22.85 -1.84
CA LEU A 537 3.94 22.83 -3.30
C LEU A 537 5.43 22.57 -3.63
N PRO A 538 6.42 23.25 -3.01
CA PRO A 538 7.83 22.95 -3.23
C PRO A 538 8.19 21.47 -3.02
N LEU A 539 7.69 20.88 -1.93
CA LEU A 539 7.90 19.45 -1.64
C LEU A 539 7.21 18.56 -2.67
N ALA A 540 5.97 18.88 -3.05
CA ALA A 540 5.22 18.13 -4.05
C ALA A 540 5.90 18.13 -5.43
N GLU A 541 6.49 19.26 -5.83
CA GLU A 541 7.29 19.40 -7.05
C GLU A 541 8.57 18.56 -7.03
N GLN A 542 9.25 18.52 -5.88
CA GLN A 542 10.45 17.70 -5.66
C GLN A 542 10.11 16.20 -5.74
N LEU A 543 8.98 15.78 -5.16
CA LEU A 543 8.48 14.42 -5.29
C LEU A 543 8.07 14.11 -6.71
N TRP A 544 7.41 15.03 -7.42
CA TRP A 544 7.04 14.86 -8.83
C TRP A 544 8.26 14.55 -9.70
N ASP A 545 9.31 15.36 -9.61
CA ASP A 545 10.55 15.16 -10.36
C ASP A 545 11.16 13.77 -10.07
N THR A 546 11.15 13.37 -8.81
CA THR A 546 11.63 12.06 -8.36
C THR A 546 10.79 10.90 -8.93
N ILE A 547 9.46 11.01 -8.90
CA ILE A 547 8.53 10.01 -9.42
C ILE A 547 8.67 9.86 -10.93
N VAL A 548 8.78 10.96 -11.67
CA VAL A 548 8.96 10.95 -13.13
C VAL A 548 10.26 10.26 -13.52
N CYS A 549 11.37 10.60 -12.86
CA CYS A 549 12.66 9.95 -13.05
C CYS A 549 12.57 8.45 -12.79
N THR A 550 12.01 8.08 -11.63
CA THR A 550 11.91 6.68 -11.19
C THR A 550 11.00 5.88 -12.12
N ALA A 551 9.88 6.45 -12.57
CA ALA A 551 9.01 5.84 -13.57
C ALA A 551 9.74 5.52 -14.88
N GLY A 552 10.65 6.40 -15.31
CA GLY A 552 11.54 6.16 -16.44
C GLY A 552 12.45 4.94 -16.24
N GLU A 553 13.01 4.77 -15.04
CA GLU A 553 13.82 3.59 -14.70
C GLU A 553 12.99 2.30 -14.70
N ILE A 554 11.78 2.35 -14.13
CA ILE A 554 10.85 1.22 -14.04
C ILE A 554 10.33 0.80 -15.41
N ALA A 555 10.03 1.76 -16.28
CA ALA A 555 9.63 1.51 -17.67
C ALA A 555 10.71 0.78 -18.48
N ARG A 556 12.00 0.94 -18.09
CA ARG A 556 13.17 0.46 -18.85
C ARG A 556 13.19 0.94 -20.32
N SER A 557 12.58 2.09 -20.58
CA SER A 557 12.52 2.73 -21.90
C SER A 557 13.45 3.93 -21.89
N THR A 558 14.32 4.07 -22.90
CA THR A 558 15.20 5.24 -23.07
C THR A 558 14.38 6.52 -23.20
N HIS A 559 13.24 6.45 -23.89
CA HIS A 559 12.31 7.57 -24.03
C HIS A 559 11.70 7.96 -22.68
N ALA A 560 11.28 6.98 -21.87
CA ALA A 560 10.74 7.23 -20.53
C ALA A 560 11.81 7.79 -19.57
N LYS A 561 13.05 7.29 -19.64
CA LYS A 561 14.18 7.83 -18.88
C LYS A 561 14.48 9.29 -19.23
N SER A 562 14.24 9.72 -20.48
CA SER A 562 14.47 11.11 -20.90
C SER A 562 13.61 12.13 -20.14
N PHE A 563 12.47 11.73 -19.57
CA PHE A 563 11.64 12.62 -18.77
C PHE A 563 12.33 13.11 -17.50
N CYS A 564 13.31 12.35 -16.98
CA CYS A 564 14.10 12.78 -15.82
C CYS A 564 14.89 14.07 -16.09
N MET A 565 15.27 14.28 -17.36
CA MET A 565 15.99 15.48 -17.81
C MET A 565 15.05 16.58 -18.31
N LYS A 566 13.74 16.46 -18.10
CA LYS A 566 12.74 17.44 -18.56
C LYS A 566 11.99 18.03 -17.38
N ARG A 567 11.47 19.24 -17.57
CA ARG A 567 10.54 19.94 -16.67
C ARG A 567 9.29 20.34 -17.45
N ILE A 568 8.19 20.56 -16.74
CA ILE A 568 7.00 21.15 -17.33
C ILE A 568 7.16 22.66 -17.34
N VAL A 569 6.89 23.27 -18.48
CA VAL A 569 6.79 24.72 -18.64
C VAL A 569 5.35 25.06 -18.95
N LYS A 570 4.81 26.06 -18.23
CA LYS A 570 3.43 26.51 -18.35
C LYS A 570 3.41 27.97 -18.81
N ILE A 571 2.58 28.30 -19.79
CA ILE A 571 2.32 29.68 -20.23
C ILE A 571 0.81 29.94 -20.28
N ARG A 572 0.41 31.20 -20.15
CA ARG A 572 -0.95 31.65 -20.48
C ARG A 572 -1.02 31.94 -21.99
N GLY A 573 -1.96 31.33 -22.68
CA GLY A 573 -2.31 31.59 -24.07
C GLY A 573 -3.52 32.53 -24.21
N HIS A 574 -3.97 32.77 -25.45
CA HIS A 574 -5.20 33.51 -25.73
C HIS A 574 -6.43 32.89 -25.03
N GLY A 575 -7.36 33.74 -24.57
CA GLY A 575 -8.59 33.30 -23.90
C GLY A 575 -8.37 32.70 -22.50
N ASN A 576 -7.27 33.06 -21.83
CA ASN A 576 -6.89 32.56 -20.50
C ASN A 576 -6.60 31.04 -20.45
N GLN A 577 -6.39 30.40 -21.62
CA GLN A 577 -6.03 28.99 -21.68
C GLN A 577 -4.61 28.76 -21.16
N THR A 578 -4.40 27.76 -20.31
CA THR A 578 -3.05 27.35 -19.91
C THR A 578 -2.47 26.34 -20.90
N VAL A 579 -1.28 26.64 -21.44
CA VAL A 579 -0.55 25.77 -22.36
C VAL A 579 0.67 25.22 -21.65
N MET A 580 0.89 23.91 -21.76
CA MET A 580 1.97 23.22 -21.07
C MET A 580 2.81 22.37 -22.03
N ALA A 581 4.13 22.34 -21.80
CA ALA A 581 5.03 21.47 -22.55
C ALA A 581 6.18 20.94 -21.69
N TRP A 582 6.64 19.74 -22.05
CA TRP A 582 7.87 19.17 -21.51
C TRP A 582 9.08 19.78 -22.23
N VAL A 583 9.96 20.43 -21.48
CA VAL A 583 11.18 21.05 -21.99
C VAL A 583 12.39 20.50 -21.26
N HIS A 584 13.50 20.31 -21.96
CA HIS A 584 14.74 19.80 -21.36
C HIS A 584 15.27 20.78 -20.30
N LYS A 585 15.71 20.26 -19.14
CA LYS A 585 16.17 21.05 -17.98
C LYS A 585 17.36 21.96 -18.30
N LYS A 586 18.20 21.58 -19.28
CA LYS A 586 19.32 22.41 -19.80
C LYS A 586 18.90 23.68 -20.53
N VAL A 587 17.68 23.75 -21.07
CA VAL A 587 17.19 25.00 -21.67
C VAL A 587 16.89 25.97 -20.51
N PRO A 588 17.38 27.21 -20.49
CA PRO A 588 17.01 28.20 -19.48
C PRO A 588 15.48 28.39 -19.39
N LEU A 589 14.94 28.70 -18.21
CA LEU A 589 13.49 28.80 -18.01
C LEU A 589 12.86 29.89 -18.88
N ALA A 590 13.48 31.07 -18.94
CA ALA A 590 13.04 32.18 -19.78
C ALA A 590 12.98 31.80 -21.27
N GLN A 591 14.02 31.15 -21.78
CA GLN A 591 14.05 30.66 -23.17
C GLN A 591 12.98 29.60 -23.42
N ALA A 592 12.74 28.70 -22.47
CA ALA A 592 11.69 27.70 -22.60
C ALA A 592 10.28 28.30 -22.63
N HIS A 593 10.04 29.38 -21.86
CA HIS A 593 8.79 30.13 -21.91
C HIS A 593 8.61 30.77 -23.29
N GLN A 594 9.66 31.41 -23.82
CA GLN A 594 9.64 32.03 -25.14
C GLN A 594 9.34 31.01 -26.25
N LEU A 595 10.08 29.90 -26.31
CA LEU A 595 9.89 28.84 -27.29
C LEU A 595 8.46 28.26 -27.26
N LEU A 596 7.88 28.14 -26.06
CA LEU A 596 6.51 27.66 -25.93
C LEU A 596 5.50 28.69 -26.43
N ARG A 597 5.72 29.98 -26.17
CA ARG A 597 4.88 31.08 -26.68
C ARG A 597 4.92 31.14 -28.21
N GLU A 598 6.10 31.12 -28.80
CA GLU A 598 6.28 31.13 -30.26
C GLU A 598 5.57 29.94 -30.93
N ARG A 599 5.76 28.74 -30.38
CA ARG A 599 5.11 27.53 -30.91
C ARG A 599 3.59 27.56 -30.76
N TYR A 600 3.08 28.12 -29.66
CA TYR A 600 1.65 28.31 -29.47
C TYR A 600 1.07 29.31 -30.47
N SER A 601 1.71 30.49 -30.61
CA SER A 601 1.31 31.52 -31.57
C SER A 601 1.30 31.00 -33.00
N ALA A 602 2.35 30.28 -33.42
CA ALA A 602 2.42 29.67 -34.76
C ALA A 602 1.30 28.66 -34.99
N ARG A 603 0.95 27.85 -33.98
CA ARG A 603 -0.17 26.91 -34.08
C ARG A 603 -1.51 27.64 -34.21
N MET A 604 -1.74 28.70 -33.43
CA MET A 604 -2.96 29.50 -33.53
C MET A 604 -3.08 30.20 -34.88
N ALA A 605 -1.97 30.68 -35.43
CA ALA A 605 -1.92 31.23 -36.78
C ALA A 605 -2.27 30.15 -37.84
N SER A 606 -1.76 28.93 -37.71
CA SER A 606 -2.09 27.83 -38.62
C SER A 606 -3.55 27.35 -38.54
N VAL A 607 -4.20 27.48 -37.37
CA VAL A 607 -5.61 27.12 -37.19
C VAL A 607 -6.51 28.20 -37.80
N ARG A 608 -6.16 29.49 -37.64
CA ARG A 608 -6.90 30.59 -38.29
C ARG A 608 -6.71 30.63 -39.80
N GLY A 609 -5.55 30.22 -40.31
CA GLY A 609 -5.30 30.14 -41.76
C GLY A 609 -5.93 28.94 -42.47
N ALA A 610 -6.58 28.02 -41.74
CA ALA A 610 -7.34 26.91 -42.31
C ALA A 610 -8.85 27.20 -42.45
N GLU A 611 -9.31 28.37 -42.01
CA GLU A 611 -10.69 28.88 -42.16
C GLU A 611 -10.82 30.01 -43.20
N VAL A 612 -9.76 30.28 -43.99
CA VAL A 612 -9.79 31.27 -45.09
C VAL A 612 -9.70 30.57 -46.45
#